data_AF-A0A660WJR6-F1
#
_entry.id   AF-A0A660WJR6-F1
#
_cell.length_a   1.000
_cell.length_b   1.000
_cell.length_c   1.000
_cell.angle_alpha   90.00
_cell.angle_beta   90.00
_cell.angle_gamma   90.00
#
_symmetry.space_group_name_H-M   'P 1'
#
loop_
_entity.id
_entity.type
_entity.pdbx_description
1 polymer ?
#
loop_
_entity_poly.entity_id
_entity_poly.type
_entity_poly.pdbx_seq_one_letter_code
_entity_poly.pdbx_strand_id
1 'polypeptide(L)'
;MLSAREPQLVKNAPYRRAAVGFAQTVRFYRKMPCRWPLASREMRQPRGIILACSPRVHRPAQRRLHKAKTMNPRDKGFTLVELIIVVAIIAIIAAISIPNLVRAKISANEAAAIQSLRALVSAQDIFRNTQGLGRYGTLAELRDAVPPCVDPALGSGICSGYTVSDTGVPGSDTWAAVAVPNSAGFTGNRGFYVDQSGLIRYTNDGSPPDTSSPEIGG
;
A
#
# COMPACT_ATOMS: atom_id res chain seq x y z
N MET A 1 -51.90 -57.65 9.13
CA MET A 1 -50.98 -58.19 10.17
C MET A 1 -49.84 -58.91 9.47
N LEU A 2 -48.61 -58.81 9.99
CA LEU A 2 -47.29 -59.04 9.37
C LEU A 2 -46.77 -57.84 8.58
N SER A 3 -45.51 -57.42 8.70
CA SER A 3 -44.48 -57.56 9.73
C SER A 3 -43.37 -56.60 9.27
N ALA A 4 -42.83 -55.83 10.21
CA ALA A 4 -41.84 -54.79 9.99
C ALA A 4 -40.53 -55.31 9.36
N ARG A 5 -39.92 -54.49 8.50
CA ARG A 5 -38.47 -54.50 8.21
C ARG A 5 -37.98 -53.08 7.93
N GLU A 6 -37.62 -52.35 8.98
CA GLU A 6 -36.48 -51.43 8.92
C GLU A 6 -35.20 -52.25 8.91
N PRO A 7 -34.18 -51.84 8.13
CA PRO A 7 -32.84 -51.86 8.72
C PRO A 7 -31.91 -50.69 8.33
N GLN A 8 -31.29 -50.14 9.37
CA GLN A 8 -29.87 -49.77 9.50
C GLN A 8 -29.33 -48.51 8.79
N LEU A 9 -29.67 -47.37 9.38
CA LEU A 9 -28.73 -46.48 10.10
C LEU A 9 -27.21 -46.74 9.87
N VAL A 10 -26.61 -46.12 8.84
CA VAL A 10 -25.14 -46.02 8.73
C VAL A 10 -24.65 -44.86 9.62
N LYS A 11 -24.37 -45.18 10.89
CA LYS A 11 -23.53 -44.36 11.78
C LYS A 11 -22.07 -44.78 11.59
N ASN A 12 -21.29 -44.04 10.80
CA ASN A 12 -19.82 -44.06 10.79
C ASN A 12 -19.35 -42.74 10.16
N ALA A 13 -18.39 -41.94 10.61
CA ALA A 13 -17.70 -41.69 11.85
C ALA A 13 -16.97 -40.34 11.55
N PRO A 14 -16.80 -39.42 12.50
CA PRO A 14 -16.12 -38.15 12.24
C PRO A 14 -14.60 -38.31 12.29
N TYR A 15 -13.90 -37.41 11.60
CA TYR A 15 -12.59 -36.88 11.97
C TYR A 15 -11.33 -37.74 11.70
N ARG A 16 -10.55 -37.35 10.68
CA ARG A 16 -9.09 -37.46 10.73
C ARG A 16 -8.44 -36.12 10.41
N ARG A 17 -8.06 -35.43 11.49
CA ARG A 17 -6.97 -34.45 11.51
C ARG A 17 -5.70 -35.13 11.03
N ALA A 18 -5.11 -34.61 9.96
CA ALA A 18 -3.68 -34.75 9.74
C ALA A 18 -3.02 -33.49 10.31
N ALA A 19 -2.66 -33.55 11.59
CA ALA A 19 -1.66 -32.67 12.17
C ALA A 19 -0.29 -33.23 11.76
N VAL A 20 0.42 -32.50 10.90
CA VAL A 20 1.87 -32.61 10.74
C VAL A 20 2.34 -31.17 10.91
N GLY A 21 2.87 -30.80 12.08
CA GLY A 21 4.20 -31.20 12.48
C GLY A 21 5.07 -29.96 12.37
N PHE A 22 4.89 -29.08 13.35
CA PHE A 22 5.70 -27.91 13.61
C PHE A 22 7.09 -28.38 14.06
N ALA A 23 8.13 -28.14 13.27
CA ALA A 23 9.51 -28.23 13.73
C ALA A 23 10.35 -27.17 13.02
N GLN A 24 10.92 -26.30 13.87
CA GLN A 24 11.73 -25.15 13.54
C GLN A 24 12.92 -25.48 12.63
N THR A 25 13.28 -24.56 11.76
CA THR A 25 14.68 -24.10 11.71
C THR A 25 14.77 -22.68 11.20
N VAL A 26 15.35 -21.87 12.07
CA VAL A 26 15.72 -20.48 11.90
C VAL A 26 16.79 -20.36 10.81
N ARG A 27 16.86 -19.18 10.17
CA ARG A 27 18.07 -18.58 9.60
C ARG A 27 18.39 -18.91 8.13
N PHE A 28 17.94 -18.07 7.19
CA PHE A 28 18.74 -17.68 6.02
C PHE A 28 18.26 -16.34 5.42
N TYR A 29 18.59 -15.24 6.11
CA TYR A 29 18.84 -13.97 5.42
C TYR A 29 20.17 -14.11 4.67
N ARG A 30 20.13 -14.41 3.37
CA ARG A 30 21.24 -14.22 2.44
C ARG A 30 20.77 -13.23 1.38
N LYS A 31 20.98 -11.93 1.61
CA LYS A 31 22.07 -11.16 0.98
C LYS A 31 22.13 -11.35 -0.54
N MET A 32 21.40 -10.51 -1.25
CA MET A 32 21.78 -10.10 -2.60
C MET A 32 22.95 -9.11 -2.50
N PRO A 33 24.06 -9.30 -3.25
CA PRO A 33 25.14 -8.34 -3.31
C PRO A 33 24.75 -7.17 -4.21
N CYS A 34 24.55 -6.00 -3.61
CA CYS A 34 24.68 -4.70 -4.27
C CYS A 34 26.10 -4.56 -4.80
N ARG A 35 26.28 -4.81 -6.10
CA ARG A 35 27.55 -4.62 -6.81
C ARG A 35 27.56 -3.24 -7.44
N TRP A 36 27.83 -2.22 -6.62
CA TRP A 36 28.32 -0.93 -7.09
C TRP A 36 29.86 -0.94 -6.99
N PRO A 37 30.60 -0.57 -8.05
CA PRO A 37 32.05 -0.51 -7.99
C PRO A 37 32.48 0.72 -7.18
N LEU A 38 33.12 0.46 -6.04
CA LEU A 38 33.81 1.45 -5.23
C LEU A 38 35.14 1.81 -5.89
N ALA A 39 35.30 3.12 -6.15
CA ALA A 39 36.57 3.74 -6.45
C ALA A 39 37.54 3.54 -5.28
N SER A 40 38.68 2.95 -5.62
CA SER A 40 39.84 2.74 -4.78
C SER A 40 40.51 4.07 -4.43
N ARG A 41 40.71 4.31 -3.13
CA ARG A 41 41.87 5.07 -2.64
C ARG A 41 42.21 4.65 -1.21
N GLU A 42 43.17 3.73 -1.16
CA GLU A 42 44.33 3.73 -0.26
C GLU A 42 44.26 4.66 0.97
N MET A 43 44.20 4.07 2.17
CA MET A 43 45.07 4.49 3.28
C MET A 43 45.13 3.42 4.37
N ARG A 44 46.23 2.66 4.31
CA ARG A 44 47.01 2.12 5.44
C ARG A 44 46.96 3.12 6.64
N GLN A 45 46.89 2.72 7.91
CA GLN A 45 47.90 1.96 8.68
C GLN A 45 47.44 1.88 10.18
N PRO A 46 48.20 1.35 11.18
CA PRO A 46 48.01 0.00 11.75
C PRO A 46 47.85 -0.07 13.31
N ARG A 47 47.67 -1.30 13.83
CA ARG A 47 48.23 -1.89 15.09
C ARG A 47 48.23 -0.99 16.35
N GLY A 48 47.39 -1.21 17.37
CA GLY A 48 47.38 -2.35 18.30
C GLY A 48 48.49 -2.23 19.35
N ILE A 49 48.17 -2.15 20.66
CA ILE A 49 48.90 -2.75 21.82
C ILE A 49 48.42 -2.21 23.20
N ILE A 50 47.91 -3.17 24.00
CA ILE A 50 48.20 -3.53 25.41
C ILE A 50 47.88 -2.58 26.59
N LEU A 51 47.17 -3.22 27.54
CA LEU A 51 47.00 -3.02 28.98
C LEU A 51 48.06 -2.20 29.76
N ALA A 52 47.58 -1.42 30.73
CA ALA A 52 47.99 -1.44 32.16
C ALA A 52 47.11 -0.43 32.95
N CYS A 53 46.38 -0.88 33.97
CA CYS A 53 46.75 -0.83 35.39
C CYS A 53 46.45 0.53 36.07
N SER A 54 45.26 0.59 36.69
CA SER A 54 44.93 1.07 38.05
C SER A 54 45.42 2.45 38.61
N PRO A 55 44.68 2.99 39.60
CA PRO A 55 44.52 4.43 39.83
C PRO A 55 45.44 5.00 40.93
N ARG A 56 45.67 6.32 40.90
CA ARG A 56 45.96 7.08 42.12
C ARG A 56 45.62 8.57 41.98
N VAL A 57 44.79 9.02 42.91
CA VAL A 57 44.39 10.41 43.17
C VAL A 57 45.58 11.22 43.70
N HIS A 58 45.76 12.45 43.20
CA HIS A 58 46.20 13.58 44.02
C HIS A 58 45.77 14.92 43.39
N ARG A 59 44.90 15.65 44.12
CA ARG A 59 44.69 17.10 43.93
C ARG A 59 45.92 17.85 44.44
N PRO A 60 46.27 18.99 43.83
CA PRO A 60 46.08 20.22 44.60
C PRO A 60 45.37 21.32 43.81
N ALA A 61 44.69 22.17 44.58
CA ALA A 61 44.23 23.49 44.20
C ALA A 61 45.43 24.33 43.67
N GLN A 62 45.28 25.30 42.76
CA GLN A 62 44.59 26.55 43.02
C GLN A 62 44.44 27.40 41.74
N ARG A 63 43.35 28.17 41.76
CA ARG A 63 43.22 29.59 41.37
C ARG A 63 43.48 30.00 39.91
N ARG A 64 42.32 30.29 39.29
CA ARG A 64 42.00 31.49 38.50
C ARG A 64 42.91 31.79 37.32
N LEU A 65 42.35 31.58 36.14
CA LEU A 65 41.85 32.69 35.34
C LEU A 65 40.77 32.12 34.43
N HIS A 66 39.51 32.30 34.84
CA HIS A 66 38.42 32.28 33.87
C HIS A 66 38.68 33.48 32.95
N LYS A 67 39.45 33.25 31.89
CA LYS A 67 39.47 34.14 30.74
C LYS A 67 38.06 34.05 30.18
N ALA A 68 37.22 34.98 30.63
CA ALA A 68 35.91 35.22 30.06
C ALA A 68 36.14 35.49 28.58
N LYS A 69 36.04 34.43 27.76
CA LYS A 69 35.91 34.57 26.33
C LYS A 69 34.58 35.29 26.18
N THR A 70 34.67 36.57 25.87
CA THR A 70 33.57 37.44 25.52
C THR A 70 32.71 36.70 24.49
N MET A 71 31.60 36.11 24.95
CA MET A 71 30.57 35.61 24.05
C MET A 71 30.03 36.86 23.38
N ASN A 72 30.36 37.05 22.11
CA ASN A 72 29.76 38.10 21.28
C ASN A 72 28.26 37.75 21.19
N PRO A 73 27.35 38.41 21.94
CA PRO A 73 25.94 38.11 21.83
C PRO A 73 25.44 38.96 20.66
N ARG A 74 25.71 38.48 19.45
CA ARG A 74 25.06 38.96 18.24
C ARG A 74 24.10 37.88 17.73
N ASP A 75 23.39 37.25 18.65
CA ASP A 75 22.20 36.48 18.32
C ASP A 75 21.09 37.49 18.04
N LYS A 76 21.04 37.97 16.80
CA LYS A 76 19.89 38.69 16.27
C LYS A 76 18.74 37.70 16.19
N GLY A 77 17.87 37.69 17.20
CA GLY A 77 16.62 36.95 17.15
C GLY A 77 15.73 37.47 16.03
N PHE A 78 15.00 36.57 15.36
CA PHE A 78 13.92 36.95 14.44
C PHE A 78 12.95 37.87 15.16
N THR A 79 12.61 39.00 14.55
CA THR A 79 11.56 39.85 15.10
C THR A 79 10.22 39.12 15.00
N LEU A 80 9.33 39.29 15.99
CA LEU A 80 7.97 38.75 15.90
C LEU A 80 7.25 39.29 14.66
N VAL A 81 7.56 40.53 14.28
CA VAL A 81 7.04 41.20 13.07
C VAL A 81 7.49 40.51 11.78
N GLU A 82 8.74 40.05 11.68
CA GLU A 82 9.21 39.27 10.52
C GLU A 82 8.46 37.96 10.37
N LEU A 83 8.15 37.28 11.48
CA LEU A 83 7.46 35.99 11.40
C LEU A 83 5.98 36.16 11.02
N ILE A 84 5.30 37.20 11.52
CA ILE A 84 3.87 37.41 11.22
C ILE A 84 3.63 37.73 9.74
N ILE A 85 4.50 38.50 9.08
CA ILE A 85 4.33 38.82 7.66
C ILE A 85 4.54 37.59 6.77
N VAL A 86 5.47 36.71 7.15
CA VAL A 86 5.77 35.49 6.40
C VAL A 86 4.59 34.52 6.44
N VAL A 87 4.05 34.26 7.63
CA VAL A 87 2.89 33.36 7.77
C VAL A 87 1.64 33.98 7.15
N ALA A 88 1.50 35.31 7.15
CA ALA A 88 0.39 36.00 6.48
C ALA A 88 0.41 35.78 4.96
N ILE A 89 1.58 35.94 4.31
CA ILE A 89 1.70 35.72 2.86
C ILE A 89 1.47 34.24 2.50
N ILE A 90 2.05 33.31 3.27
CA ILE A 90 1.83 31.87 3.06
C ILE A 90 0.34 31.53 3.22
N ALA A 91 -0.36 32.11 4.19
CA ALA A 91 -1.80 31.88 4.40
C ALA A 91 -2.64 32.36 3.19
N ILE A 92 -2.31 33.50 2.60
CA ILE A 92 -3.00 34.02 1.40
C ILE A 92 -2.81 33.06 0.21
N ILE A 93 -1.58 32.60 -0.02
CA ILE A 93 -1.28 31.65 -1.10
C ILE A 93 -1.97 30.31 -0.86
N ALA A 94 -1.93 29.80 0.37
CA ALA A 94 -2.56 28.53 0.74
C ALA A 94 -4.09 28.57 0.57
N ALA A 95 -4.74 29.68 0.92
CA ALA A 95 -6.19 29.83 0.80
C ALA A 95 -6.71 29.62 -0.64
N ILE A 96 -5.95 30.08 -1.64
CA ILE A 96 -6.31 29.89 -3.06
C ILE A 96 -5.86 28.52 -3.57
N SER A 97 -4.70 28.03 -3.10
CA SER A 97 -4.09 26.80 -3.61
C SER A 97 -4.79 25.52 -3.13
N ILE A 98 -5.19 25.46 -1.86
CA ILE A 98 -5.81 24.28 -1.24
C ILE A 98 -7.06 23.77 -2.00
N PRO A 99 -8.05 24.61 -2.34
CA PRO A 99 -9.25 24.11 -3.04
C PRO A 99 -8.93 23.54 -4.43
N ASN A 100 -7.97 24.15 -5.13
CA ASN A 100 -7.53 23.66 -6.44
C ASN A 100 -6.79 22.34 -6.32
N LEU A 101 -5.94 22.18 -5.30
CA LEU A 101 -5.22 20.94 -5.04
C LEU A 101 -6.17 19.77 -4.74
N VAL A 102 -7.25 20.00 -3.98
CA VAL A 102 -8.25 18.96 -3.69
C VAL A 102 -8.94 18.51 -4.98
N ARG A 103 -9.37 19.44 -5.84
CA ARG A 103 -9.98 19.11 -7.15
C ARG A 103 -9.02 18.35 -8.05
N ALA A 104 -7.75 18.77 -8.11
CA ALA A 104 -6.72 18.07 -8.87
C ALA A 104 -6.54 16.64 -8.37
N LYS A 105 -6.50 16.43 -7.04
CA LYS A 105 -6.40 15.10 -6.44
C LYS A 105 -7.60 14.21 -6.75
N ILE A 106 -8.82 14.75 -6.72
CA ILE A 106 -10.04 14.03 -7.12
C ILE A 106 -9.93 13.55 -8.57
N SER A 107 -9.56 14.44 -9.50
CA SER A 107 -9.41 14.08 -10.91
C SER A 107 -8.31 13.03 -11.14
N ALA A 108 -7.21 13.09 -10.38
CA ALA A 108 -6.13 12.13 -10.45
C ALA A 108 -6.56 10.75 -9.93
N ASN A 109 -7.31 10.71 -8.83
CA ASN A 109 -7.86 9.46 -8.29
C ASN A 109 -8.85 8.82 -9.27
N GLU A 110 -9.73 9.62 -9.89
CA GLU A 110 -10.67 9.15 -10.91
C GLU A 110 -9.94 8.57 -12.14
N ALA A 111 -8.89 9.24 -12.61
CA ALA A 111 -8.07 8.73 -13.71
C ALA A 111 -7.34 7.43 -13.33
N ALA A 112 -6.82 7.34 -12.09
CA ALA A 112 -6.18 6.14 -11.59
C ALA A 112 -7.17 4.97 -11.48
N ALA A 113 -8.40 5.22 -11.01
CA ALA A 113 -9.46 4.22 -10.94
C ALA A 113 -9.82 3.66 -12.33
N ILE A 114 -10.00 4.53 -13.32
CA ILE A 114 -10.24 4.12 -14.72
C ILE A 114 -9.08 3.26 -15.23
N GLN A 115 -7.83 3.65 -14.97
CA GLN A 115 -6.66 2.90 -15.41
C GLN A 115 -6.57 1.52 -14.72
N SER A 116 -6.90 1.44 -13.43
CA SER A 116 -6.98 0.18 -12.70
C SER A 116 -8.09 -0.73 -13.24
N LEU A 117 -9.25 -0.19 -13.59
CA LEU A 117 -10.31 -0.98 -14.23
C LEU A 117 -9.89 -1.53 -15.59
N ARG A 118 -9.18 -0.74 -16.40
CA ARG A 118 -8.59 -1.22 -17.67
C ARG A 118 -7.56 -2.32 -17.45
N ALA A 119 -6.73 -2.18 -16.42
CA ALA A 119 -5.77 -3.21 -16.03
C ALA A 119 -6.49 -4.50 -15.59
N LEU A 120 -7.63 -4.39 -14.89
CA LEU A 120 -8.45 -5.55 -14.53
C LEU A 120 -9.02 -6.25 -15.75
N VAL A 121 -9.53 -5.53 -16.75
CA VAL A 121 -10.02 -6.14 -18.00
C VAL A 121 -8.93 -7.01 -18.63
N SER A 122 -7.74 -6.44 -18.83
CA SER A 122 -6.60 -7.18 -19.38
C SER A 122 -6.19 -8.37 -18.49
N ALA A 123 -6.19 -8.19 -17.16
CA ALA A 123 -5.84 -9.25 -16.22
C ALA A 123 -6.84 -10.41 -16.24
N GLN A 124 -8.13 -10.11 -16.38
CA GLN A 124 -9.21 -11.09 -16.51
C GLN A 124 -9.08 -11.90 -17.79
N ASP A 125 -8.75 -11.27 -18.92
CA ASP A 125 -8.52 -11.97 -20.19
C ASP A 125 -7.27 -12.86 -20.14
N ILE A 126 -6.19 -12.38 -19.51
CA ILE A 126 -4.99 -13.19 -19.28
C ILE A 126 -5.33 -14.41 -18.41
N PHE A 127 -6.03 -14.17 -17.29
CA PHE A 127 -6.40 -15.24 -16.36
C PHE A 127 -7.25 -16.29 -17.07
N ARG A 128 -8.30 -15.88 -17.80
CA ARG A 128 -9.19 -16.75 -18.55
C ARG A 128 -8.45 -17.69 -19.52
N ASN A 129 -7.47 -17.15 -20.23
CA ASN A 129 -6.70 -17.86 -21.25
C ASN A 129 -5.57 -18.74 -20.71
N THR A 130 -5.19 -18.59 -19.43
CA THR A 130 -4.01 -19.26 -18.88
C THR A 130 -4.34 -20.18 -17.69
N GLN A 131 -5.05 -19.67 -16.68
CA GLN A 131 -5.28 -20.37 -15.41
C GLN A 131 -6.76 -20.64 -15.13
N GLY A 132 -7.63 -19.81 -15.70
CA GLY A 132 -9.06 -19.85 -15.52
C GLY A 132 -9.75 -20.97 -16.30
N LEU A 133 -9.08 -21.72 -17.18
CA LEU A 133 -9.72 -22.78 -17.98
C LEU A 133 -10.99 -22.29 -18.72
N GLY A 134 -10.99 -21.04 -19.18
CA GLY A 134 -12.13 -20.43 -19.87
C GLY A 134 -13.11 -19.61 -19.01
N ARG A 135 -13.02 -19.67 -17.67
CA ARG A 135 -13.78 -18.77 -16.76
C ARG A 135 -12.99 -17.53 -16.36
N TYR A 136 -13.71 -16.51 -15.93
CA TYR A 136 -13.14 -15.35 -15.25
C TYR A 136 -12.92 -15.63 -13.76
N GLY A 137 -11.96 -14.92 -13.16
CA GLY A 137 -11.59 -15.09 -11.77
C GLY A 137 -12.12 -13.96 -10.88
N THR A 138 -12.20 -14.21 -9.58
CA THR A 138 -12.36 -13.15 -8.58
C THR A 138 -11.06 -12.35 -8.42
N LEU A 139 -11.13 -11.12 -7.90
CA LEU A 139 -9.98 -10.26 -7.63
C LEU A 139 -8.88 -10.98 -6.84
N ALA A 140 -9.27 -11.82 -5.89
CA ALA A 140 -8.35 -12.64 -5.10
C ALA A 140 -7.68 -13.75 -5.94
N GLU A 141 -8.42 -14.43 -6.81
CA GLU A 141 -7.85 -15.43 -7.73
C GLU A 141 -6.88 -14.79 -8.73
N LEU A 142 -7.17 -13.58 -9.21
CA LEU A 142 -6.27 -12.83 -10.09
C LEU A 142 -4.98 -12.41 -9.37
N ARG A 143 -5.09 -12.08 -8.08
CA ARG A 143 -3.97 -11.71 -7.22
C ARG A 143 -3.04 -12.87 -6.94
N ASP A 144 -3.63 -14.01 -6.59
CA ASP A 144 -2.93 -15.21 -6.14
C ASP A 144 -2.55 -16.14 -7.31
N ALA A 145 -2.91 -15.76 -8.54
CA ALA A 145 -2.45 -16.35 -9.79
C ALA A 145 -0.91 -16.46 -9.87
N VAL A 146 -0.41 -17.47 -10.59
CA VAL A 146 1.04 -17.72 -10.72
C VAL A 146 1.46 -17.84 -12.19
N PRO A 147 2.01 -16.79 -12.84
CA PRO A 147 2.35 -15.48 -12.26
C PRO A 147 1.12 -14.61 -11.95
N PRO A 148 1.23 -13.63 -11.04
CA PRO A 148 0.13 -12.72 -10.71
C PRO A 148 -0.37 -11.99 -11.96
N CYS A 149 -1.68 -12.02 -12.18
CA CYS A 149 -2.30 -11.35 -13.34
C CYS A 149 -2.54 -9.86 -13.07
N VAL A 150 -2.59 -9.46 -11.80
CA VAL A 150 -2.89 -8.09 -11.35
C VAL A 150 -1.94 -7.67 -10.23
N ASP A 151 -1.77 -6.35 -10.06
CA ASP A 151 -1.06 -5.80 -8.90
C ASP A 151 -1.74 -6.22 -7.57
N PRO A 152 -0.96 -6.60 -6.53
CA PRO A 152 -1.52 -7.07 -5.27
C PRO A 152 -2.46 -6.09 -4.55
N ALA A 153 -2.25 -4.79 -4.69
CA ALA A 153 -3.12 -3.78 -4.06
C ALA A 153 -4.49 -3.75 -4.74
N LEU A 154 -4.50 -3.81 -6.08
CA LEU A 154 -5.72 -3.86 -6.87
C LEU A 154 -6.46 -5.19 -6.68
N GLY A 155 -5.74 -6.31 -6.58
CA GLY A 155 -6.31 -7.63 -6.22
C GLY A 155 -6.91 -7.69 -4.82
N SER A 156 -6.61 -6.71 -3.95
CA SER A 156 -7.20 -6.56 -2.61
C SER A 156 -8.35 -5.54 -2.58
N GLY A 157 -8.75 -5.02 -3.74
CA GLY A 157 -9.86 -4.08 -3.87
C GLY A 157 -9.50 -2.63 -3.51
N ILE A 158 -8.21 -2.28 -3.46
CA ILE A 158 -7.77 -0.93 -3.09
C ILE A 158 -7.15 -0.25 -4.31
N CYS A 159 -7.67 0.92 -4.68
CA CYS A 159 -7.12 1.75 -5.75
C CYS A 159 -7.20 3.22 -5.36
N SER A 160 -6.09 3.88 -5.03
CA SER A 160 -5.96 5.36 -4.95
C SER A 160 -7.23 6.16 -4.53
N GLY A 161 -7.81 5.87 -3.35
CA GLY A 161 -9.00 6.56 -2.83
C GLY A 161 -10.36 5.96 -3.24
N TYR A 162 -10.33 4.86 -3.98
CA TYR A 162 -11.44 4.04 -4.43
C TYR A 162 -11.32 2.62 -3.87
N THR A 163 -12.49 2.00 -3.68
CA THR A 163 -12.63 0.58 -3.38
C THR A 163 -13.17 -0.12 -4.62
N VAL A 164 -12.48 -1.17 -5.04
CA VAL A 164 -12.85 -2.00 -6.17
C VAL A 164 -13.41 -3.32 -5.64
N SER A 165 -14.57 -3.71 -6.13
CA SER A 165 -15.24 -4.96 -5.73
C SER A 165 -15.80 -5.68 -6.94
N ASP A 166 -15.68 -7.01 -6.96
CA ASP A 166 -16.35 -7.84 -7.94
C ASP A 166 -17.87 -7.85 -7.68
N THR A 167 -18.66 -7.71 -8.73
CA THR A 167 -20.13 -7.88 -8.72
C THR A 167 -20.57 -9.10 -9.55
N GLY A 168 -19.61 -9.77 -10.20
CA GLY A 168 -19.86 -10.98 -10.98
C GLY A 168 -20.09 -12.24 -10.13
N VAL A 169 -20.71 -13.25 -10.74
CA VAL A 169 -20.87 -14.57 -10.12
C VAL A 169 -19.55 -15.34 -10.25
N PRO A 170 -18.94 -15.81 -9.13
CA PRO A 170 -17.68 -16.53 -9.19
C PRO A 170 -17.82 -17.82 -9.98
N GLY A 171 -16.85 -18.12 -10.85
CA GLY A 171 -16.87 -19.31 -11.69
C GLY A 171 -17.79 -19.24 -12.91
N SER A 172 -18.36 -18.07 -13.22
CA SER A 172 -19.11 -17.82 -14.45
C SER A 172 -18.20 -17.38 -15.61
N ASP A 173 -18.74 -17.43 -16.83
CA ASP A 173 -18.17 -16.81 -18.04
C ASP A 173 -18.38 -15.28 -18.08
N THR A 174 -18.95 -14.72 -17.01
CA THR A 174 -19.23 -13.29 -16.86
C THR A 174 -18.51 -12.75 -15.64
N TRP A 175 -17.96 -11.55 -15.75
CA TRP A 175 -17.40 -10.83 -14.62
C TRP A 175 -17.77 -9.36 -14.71
N ALA A 176 -17.85 -8.73 -13.55
CA ALA A 176 -18.05 -7.29 -13.46
C ALA A 176 -17.31 -6.79 -12.23
N ALA A 177 -16.75 -5.60 -12.33
CA ALA A 177 -16.12 -4.91 -11.22
C ALA A 177 -16.69 -3.50 -11.11
N VAL A 178 -16.93 -3.08 -9.88
CA VAL A 178 -17.34 -1.74 -9.50
C VAL A 178 -16.20 -1.08 -8.76
N ALA A 179 -15.92 0.17 -9.09
CA ALA A 179 -15.02 1.05 -8.34
C ALA A 179 -15.82 2.23 -7.79
N VAL A 180 -15.97 2.30 -6.47
CA VAL A 180 -16.65 3.41 -5.77
C VAL A 180 -15.65 4.22 -4.96
N PRO A 181 -15.82 5.56 -4.86
CA PRO A 181 -14.96 6.38 -4.01
C PRO A 181 -15.16 6.02 -2.54
N ASN A 182 -14.08 5.92 -1.76
CA ASN A 182 -14.16 5.66 -0.32
C ASN A 182 -14.95 6.74 0.43
N SER A 183 -14.94 7.98 -0.07
CA SER A 183 -15.77 9.07 0.43
C SER A 183 -16.12 10.02 -0.71
N ALA A 184 -17.40 9.98 -1.11
CA ALA A 184 -17.93 10.84 -2.16
C ALA A 184 -17.71 12.33 -1.82
N GLY A 185 -17.22 13.10 -2.79
CA GLY A 185 -16.90 14.52 -2.63
C GLY A 185 -15.51 14.84 -2.06
N PHE A 186 -14.76 13.84 -1.58
CA PHE A 186 -13.39 14.01 -1.09
C PHE A 186 -12.37 13.18 -1.86
N THR A 187 -12.60 11.87 -1.99
CA THR A 187 -11.67 11.00 -2.72
C THR A 187 -12.02 10.89 -4.20
N GLY A 188 -13.30 11.08 -4.52
CA GLY A 188 -13.86 10.99 -5.85
C GLY A 188 -15.30 11.48 -5.87
N ASN A 189 -15.78 11.94 -7.02
CA ASN A 189 -17.20 12.24 -7.21
C ASN A 189 -17.86 11.16 -8.05
N ARG A 190 -17.14 10.58 -9.01
CA ARG A 190 -17.71 9.56 -9.89
C ARG A 190 -17.47 8.15 -9.37
N GLY A 191 -18.48 7.28 -9.54
CA GLY A 191 -18.32 5.82 -9.46
C GLY A 191 -18.10 5.24 -10.84
N PHE A 192 -17.41 4.10 -10.94
CA PHE A 192 -17.13 3.42 -12.21
C PHE A 192 -17.55 1.95 -12.18
N TYR A 193 -18.00 1.46 -13.32
CA TYR A 193 -18.38 0.06 -13.54
C TYR A 193 -17.71 -0.45 -14.81
N VAL A 194 -17.26 -1.69 -14.79
CA VAL A 194 -16.76 -2.40 -15.96
C VAL A 194 -17.23 -3.84 -15.93
N ASP A 195 -17.48 -4.40 -17.11
CA ASP A 195 -17.86 -5.80 -17.29
C ASP A 195 -16.93 -6.47 -18.34
N GLN A 196 -17.25 -7.72 -18.71
CA GLN A 196 -16.51 -8.46 -19.74
C GLN A 196 -16.51 -7.82 -21.14
N SER A 197 -17.36 -6.83 -21.41
CA SER A 197 -17.32 -6.11 -22.69
C SER A 197 -16.17 -5.11 -22.76
N GLY A 198 -15.58 -4.75 -21.61
CA GLY A 198 -14.53 -3.74 -21.52
C GLY A 198 -15.04 -2.30 -21.60
N LEU A 199 -16.35 -2.09 -21.74
CA LEU A 199 -16.95 -0.77 -21.69
C LEU A 199 -17.02 -0.26 -20.24
N ILE A 200 -16.47 0.92 -20.01
CA ILE A 200 -16.46 1.57 -18.69
C ILE A 200 -17.67 2.49 -18.60
N ARG A 201 -18.48 2.31 -17.57
CA ARG A 201 -19.65 3.13 -17.24
C ARG A 201 -19.40 3.95 -15.99
N TYR A 202 -20.15 5.03 -15.82
CA TYR A 202 -19.96 5.93 -14.68
C TYR A 202 -21.27 6.49 -14.10
N THR A 203 -21.20 6.89 -12.84
CA THR A 203 -22.24 7.67 -12.14
C THR A 203 -21.62 8.92 -11.54
N ASN A 204 -22.35 10.04 -11.47
CA ASN A 204 -21.82 11.33 -11.01
C ASN A 204 -21.83 11.54 -9.48
N ASP A 205 -22.56 10.69 -8.76
CA ASP A 205 -22.85 10.87 -7.33
C ASP A 205 -22.02 9.95 -6.42
N GLY A 206 -21.12 9.16 -6.99
CA GLY A 206 -20.27 8.22 -6.26
C GLY A 206 -20.99 6.94 -5.82
N SER A 207 -22.27 6.79 -6.16
CA SER A 207 -23.00 5.53 -6.00
C SER A 207 -22.45 4.46 -6.96
N PRO A 208 -22.56 3.17 -6.61
CA PRO A 208 -22.13 2.08 -7.48
C PRO A 208 -22.90 2.13 -8.80
N PRO A 209 -22.24 2.25 -9.95
CA PRO A 209 -22.90 2.21 -11.25
C PRO A 209 -23.26 0.76 -11.62
N ASP A 210 -24.18 0.64 -12.58
CA ASP A 210 -24.65 -0.62 -13.12
C ASP A 210 -24.61 -0.64 -14.66
N THR A 211 -25.16 -1.69 -15.26
CA THR A 211 -25.21 -1.87 -16.73
C THR A 211 -26.08 -0.84 -17.44
N SER A 212 -26.97 -0.12 -16.73
CA SER A 212 -27.83 0.93 -17.28
C SER A 212 -27.18 2.32 -17.24
N SER A 213 -26.07 2.45 -16.50
CA SER A 213 -25.35 3.70 -16.33
C SER A 213 -24.67 4.16 -17.64
N PRO A 214 -24.51 5.47 -17.86
CA PRO A 214 -23.92 5.98 -19.09
C PRO A 214 -22.46 5.52 -19.25
N GLU A 215 -22.05 5.31 -20.50
CA GLU A 215 -20.70 4.91 -20.87
C GLU A 215 -19.76 6.10 -21.00
N ILE A 216 -18.48 5.88 -20.70
CA ILE A 216 -17.46 6.91 -20.86
C ILE A 216 -16.95 6.89 -22.31
N GLY A 217 -17.21 7.98 -23.04
CA GLY A 217 -16.74 8.14 -24.42
C GLY A 217 -17.71 7.69 -25.52
N GLY A 218 -19.00 7.56 -25.21
CA GLY A 218 -20.09 7.50 -26.20
C GLY A 218 -20.52 8.88 -26.68
#